data_AF-A0AAD7WUH4-F1
#
_entry.id   AF-A0AAD7WUH4-F1
#
_cell.length_a   1.000
_cell.length_b   1.000
_cell.length_c   1.000
_cell.angle_alpha   90.00
_cell.angle_beta   90.00
_cell.angle_gamma   90.00
#
_symmetry.space_group_name_H-M   'P 1'
#
loop_
_entity.id
_entity.type
_entity.pdbx_description
1 polymer ?
#
loop_
_entity_poly.entity_id
_entity_poly.type
_entity_poly.pdbx_seq_one_letter_code
_entity_poly.pdbx_strand_id
1 'polypeptide(L)'
;MFTPNPRIGVKQVECLVKMGRAYCVDDLVEKYLVSLPTVDASYITGLLIGQILVQKDYVVLAAQTPQREKEAQSGGPTGGRAASSLDDIDLQWVSEHARQVSQMLPGGLSVLGVFLIHPPELSKEAQNTLRRLIFAVDKRISKGRLWQLKAEDVSERVMLQICSKTRKAICRTFDVRDPKCSAKPADWKYQSGVAGSWQALQCSVELDLGIPISETSSTNVEKCTKEGLQRWAKQIETGLCLINGKYLADNFDMTSGQKKSAKGAQPKLQAQILIQAAGLGAEQRSTASVLASSGFLTVKGVVHCRAYVYTNKPRAWQAVEAIKRDVMDTVSCRTEMLFEDLLMNEGDSDKGAVGGLQPLPLRVFAPVPGAGFCVCDYMFPDESVVDVRRRFKEMLDCDVPEETIDTSQEAAAEDSEECTNNGAPEIPTEASKSPKSLRPYIGVGIAAGVALLATALSLLYLDITN
;
A
#
# COMPACT_ATOMS: atom_id res chain seq x y z
N MET A 1 -26.96 -0.94 35.11
CA MET A 1 -27.74 -1.12 33.86
C MET A 1 -26.73 -1.24 32.72
N PHE A 2 -26.42 -2.48 32.30
CA PHE A 2 -25.61 -2.73 31.11
C PHE A 2 -26.55 -2.69 29.91
N THR A 3 -26.50 -1.62 29.13
CA THR A 3 -27.08 -1.61 27.79
C THR A 3 -26.29 -2.61 26.92
N PRO A 4 -26.94 -3.51 26.17
CA PRO A 4 -26.21 -4.39 25.27
C PRO A 4 -25.61 -3.55 24.14
N ASN A 5 -24.30 -3.66 23.92
CA ASN A 5 -23.64 -3.09 22.76
C ASN A 5 -24.34 -3.58 21.48
N PRO A 6 -24.67 -2.69 20.52
CA PRO A 6 -25.31 -3.10 19.28
C PRO A 6 -24.32 -3.93 18.45
N ARG A 7 -24.52 -5.25 18.41
CA ARG A 7 -23.79 -6.16 17.52
C ARG A 7 -24.34 -6.05 16.10
N ILE A 8 -23.46 -6.09 15.11
CA ILE A 8 -23.84 -6.18 13.69
C ILE A 8 -24.36 -7.60 13.45
N GLY A 9 -25.69 -7.76 13.42
CA GLY A 9 -26.33 -9.04 13.14
C GLY A 9 -26.17 -9.42 11.67
N VAL A 10 -25.33 -10.39 11.35
CA VAL A 10 -25.27 -11.01 10.02
C VAL A 10 -26.45 -11.99 9.93
N LYS A 11 -27.37 -11.79 8.97
CA LYS A 11 -28.40 -12.80 8.69
C LYS A 11 -27.73 -13.97 7.98
N GLN A 12 -27.57 -15.08 8.72
CA GLN A 12 -27.25 -16.38 8.16
C GLN A 12 -28.46 -16.84 7.35
N VAL A 13 -28.32 -16.91 6.01
CA VAL A 13 -29.30 -17.63 5.20
C VAL A 13 -28.87 -19.09 5.27
N GLU A 14 -29.47 -19.85 6.19
CA GLU A 14 -29.40 -21.32 6.18
C GLU A 14 -30.15 -21.84 4.96
N CYS A 15 -29.48 -21.82 3.81
CA CYS A 15 -29.78 -22.73 2.72
C CYS A 15 -28.56 -23.64 2.58
N LEU A 16 -28.78 -24.96 2.70
CA LEU A 16 -27.83 -26.00 2.32
C LEU A 16 -27.42 -25.82 0.85
N VAL A 17 -26.43 -24.97 0.60
CA VAL A 17 -25.85 -24.70 -0.72
C VAL A 17 -24.35 -24.62 -0.54
N LYS A 18 -23.63 -25.43 -1.33
CA LYS A 18 -22.17 -25.64 -1.36
C LYS A 18 -21.30 -24.47 -0.84
N MET A 19 -20.42 -24.82 0.10
CA MET A 19 -19.33 -24.07 0.76
C MET A 19 -18.86 -22.79 0.05
N GLY A 20 -19.27 -21.63 0.55
CA GLY A 20 -18.62 -20.34 0.29
C GLY A 20 -17.38 -20.12 1.17
N ARG A 21 -16.59 -19.07 0.90
CA ARG A 21 -15.44 -18.70 1.75
C ARG A 21 -15.91 -18.29 3.14
N ALA A 22 -15.02 -18.42 4.13
CA ALA A 22 -15.25 -17.96 5.50
C ALA A 22 -14.26 -16.85 5.87
N TYR A 23 -14.78 -15.79 6.49
CA TYR A 23 -14.05 -14.65 7.01
C TYR A 23 -14.11 -14.65 8.54
N CYS A 24 -12.95 -14.80 9.18
CA CYS A 24 -12.75 -14.59 10.60
C CYS A 24 -12.41 -13.11 10.83
N VAL A 25 -13.25 -12.39 11.54
CA VAL A 25 -13.19 -10.92 11.61
C VAL A 25 -12.86 -10.53 13.04
N ASP A 26 -11.85 -9.69 13.20
CA ASP A 26 -11.44 -9.23 14.52
C ASP A 26 -12.50 -8.30 15.17
N ASP A 27 -12.59 -8.35 16.50
CA ASP A 27 -13.49 -7.50 17.29
C ASP A 27 -13.22 -6.00 17.08
N LEU A 28 -11.97 -5.60 16.77
CA LEU A 28 -11.63 -4.21 16.45
C LEU A 28 -12.33 -3.75 15.17
N VAL A 29 -12.42 -4.62 14.17
CA VAL A 29 -13.14 -4.34 12.91
C VAL A 29 -14.63 -4.23 13.16
N GLU A 30 -15.21 -5.08 14.02
CA GLU A 30 -16.63 -4.95 14.41
C GLU A 30 -16.89 -3.59 15.06
N LYS A 31 -16.10 -3.24 16.08
CA LYS A 31 -16.21 -1.97 16.82
C LYS A 31 -16.07 -0.77 15.89
N TYR A 32 -15.08 -0.83 14.99
CA TYR A 32 -14.84 0.21 14.00
C TYR A 32 -16.07 0.41 13.10
N LEU A 33 -16.54 -0.67 12.45
CA LEU A 33 -17.70 -0.60 11.56
C LEU A 33 -18.95 -0.09 12.28
N VAL A 34 -19.16 -0.46 13.56
CA VAL A 34 -20.25 0.05 14.42
C VAL A 34 -20.12 1.53 14.71
N SER A 35 -18.91 2.03 14.95
CA SER A 35 -18.65 3.44 15.27
C SER A 35 -18.82 4.40 14.10
N LEU A 36 -18.82 3.90 12.87
CA LEU A 36 -18.96 4.75 11.68
C LEU A 36 -20.32 5.49 11.68
N PRO A 37 -20.31 6.82 11.46
CA PRO A 37 -21.48 7.66 11.63
C PRO A 37 -22.52 7.38 10.54
N THR A 38 -23.64 6.76 10.92
CA THR A 38 -24.73 6.49 9.98
C THR A 38 -25.74 7.63 10.00
N VAL A 39 -25.52 8.65 9.15
CA VAL A 39 -26.56 9.66 8.89
C VAL A 39 -27.56 9.06 7.89
N ASP A 40 -28.86 9.25 8.16
CA ASP A 40 -29.99 8.55 7.52
C ASP A 40 -30.04 8.60 5.98
N ALA A 41 -29.26 9.49 5.35
CA ALA A 41 -29.22 9.66 3.90
C ALA A 41 -27.81 9.66 3.30
N SER A 42 -26.80 9.16 4.03
CA SER A 42 -25.42 9.07 3.54
C SER A 42 -25.00 7.61 3.33
N TYR A 43 -24.05 7.40 2.41
CA TYR A 43 -23.36 6.13 2.26
C TYR A 43 -21.91 6.28 2.70
N ILE A 44 -21.30 5.17 3.12
CA ILE A 44 -19.89 5.11 3.49
C ILE A 44 -19.26 3.94 2.77
N THR A 45 -18.21 4.21 1.98
CA THR A 45 -17.37 3.19 1.35
C THR A 45 -16.07 3.04 2.11
N GLY A 46 -15.46 1.87 2.04
CA GLY A 46 -14.15 1.63 2.63
C GLY A 46 -13.57 0.28 2.27
N LEU A 47 -12.40 0.01 2.83
CA LEU A 47 -11.59 -1.16 2.53
C LEU A 47 -11.58 -2.13 3.70
N LEU A 48 -11.48 -3.43 3.39
CA LEU A 48 -11.27 -4.50 4.35
C LEU A 48 -9.87 -5.06 4.17
N ILE A 49 -9.09 -5.11 5.24
CA ILE A 49 -7.67 -5.44 5.22
C ILE A 49 -7.42 -6.65 6.10
N GLY A 50 -6.53 -7.52 5.66
CA GLY A 50 -6.03 -8.61 6.47
C GLY A 50 -5.29 -9.65 5.65
N GLN A 51 -5.49 -10.93 5.95
CA GLN A 51 -4.70 -12.01 5.32
C GLN A 51 -5.61 -13.01 4.61
N ILE A 52 -5.23 -13.29 3.34
CA ILE A 52 -5.86 -14.32 2.52
C ILE A 52 -5.21 -15.67 2.82
N LEU A 53 -6.00 -16.70 3.13
CA LEU A 53 -5.50 -18.06 3.26
C LEU A 53 -6.37 -19.05 2.47
N VAL A 54 -5.85 -20.27 2.29
CA VAL A 54 -6.53 -21.32 1.52
C VAL A 54 -7.88 -21.72 2.12
N GLN A 55 -7.99 -21.78 3.45
CA GLN A 55 -9.20 -22.28 4.13
C GLN A 55 -10.16 -21.17 4.55
N LYS A 56 -9.62 -20.06 5.06
CA LYS A 56 -10.39 -18.94 5.61
C LYS A 56 -9.55 -17.68 5.64
N ASP A 57 -10.19 -16.54 5.42
CA ASP A 57 -9.52 -15.25 5.44
C ASP A 57 -9.68 -14.60 6.82
N TYR A 58 -8.70 -13.79 7.19
CA TYR A 58 -8.75 -13.02 8.43
C TYR A 58 -8.85 -11.54 8.11
N VAL A 59 -9.92 -10.89 8.57
CA VAL A 59 -10.11 -9.44 8.46
C VAL A 59 -9.70 -8.82 9.78
N VAL A 60 -8.70 -7.93 9.76
CA VAL A 60 -8.11 -7.37 10.99
C VAL A 60 -8.06 -5.86 11.02
N LEU A 61 -8.27 -5.20 9.90
CA LEU A 61 -8.42 -3.76 9.82
C LEU A 61 -9.49 -3.40 8.80
N ALA A 62 -10.17 -2.29 9.03
CA ALA A 62 -11.04 -1.65 8.05
C ALA A 62 -10.77 -0.15 8.08
N ALA A 63 -10.83 0.48 6.90
CA ALA A 63 -10.54 1.90 6.72
C ALA A 63 -11.65 2.53 5.89
N GLN A 64 -12.18 3.67 6.30
CA GLN A 64 -13.16 4.41 5.51
C GLN A 64 -12.42 5.07 4.34
N THR A 65 -13.08 5.15 3.19
CA THR A 65 -12.52 5.93 2.07
C THR A 65 -12.59 7.41 2.42
N PRO A 66 -11.47 8.15 2.34
CA PRO A 66 -11.44 9.58 2.58
C PRO A 66 -12.54 10.32 1.82
N GLN A 67 -13.17 11.29 2.47
CA GLN A 67 -14.09 12.18 1.77
C GLN A 67 -13.28 13.03 0.79
N ARG A 68 -13.70 13.07 -0.47
CA ARG A 68 -13.12 14.00 -1.43
C ARG A 68 -13.42 15.40 -0.92
N GLU A 69 -12.40 16.25 -0.79
CA GLU A 69 -12.60 17.68 -0.57
C GLU A 69 -13.45 18.20 -1.74
N LYS A 70 -14.76 18.39 -1.49
CA LYS A 70 -15.58 19.16 -2.41
C LYS A 70 -15.09 20.58 -2.26
N GLU A 71 -14.62 21.17 -3.36
CA GLU A 71 -14.25 22.58 -3.46
C GLU A 71 -15.18 23.41 -2.57
N ALA A 72 -14.63 24.00 -1.51
CA ALA A 72 -15.34 24.85 -0.56
C ALA A 72 -15.63 26.22 -1.19
N GLN A 73 -16.23 26.23 -2.38
CA GLN A 73 -16.81 27.39 -3.05
C GLN A 73 -18.22 27.08 -3.49
N SER A 74 -19.12 26.97 -2.53
CA SER A 74 -20.47 27.51 -2.68
C SER A 74 -21.03 27.82 -1.29
N GLY A 75 -20.80 29.07 -0.85
CA GLY A 75 -21.51 29.65 0.28
C GLY A 75 -22.99 29.79 -0.06
N GLY A 76 -23.78 28.81 0.36
CA GLY A 76 -25.23 28.87 0.36
C GLY A 76 -25.81 27.83 1.31
N PRO A 77 -26.79 28.18 2.17
CA PRO A 77 -27.47 27.20 3.00
C PRO A 77 -28.45 26.43 2.14
N THR A 78 -27.97 25.40 1.44
CA THR A 78 -28.84 24.41 0.79
C THR A 78 -28.56 23.04 1.40
N GLY A 79 -29.60 22.50 2.02
CA GLY A 79 -29.57 21.28 2.81
C GLY A 79 -28.95 20.10 2.08
N GLY A 80 -28.33 19.22 2.87
CA GLY A 80 -27.82 17.93 2.40
C GLY A 80 -28.85 17.24 1.53
N ARG A 81 -28.56 17.15 0.23
CA ARG A 81 -29.29 16.25 -0.66
C ARG A 81 -29.18 14.86 -0.05
N ALA A 82 -30.33 14.29 0.27
CA ALA A 82 -30.41 12.87 0.57
C ALA A 82 -29.74 12.10 -0.57
N ALA A 83 -28.83 11.16 -0.29
CA ALA A 83 -28.23 10.33 -1.33
C ALA A 83 -29.35 9.49 -1.96
N SER A 84 -29.87 9.96 -3.08
CA SER A 84 -30.94 9.30 -3.83
C SER A 84 -30.40 8.24 -4.78
N SER A 85 -29.08 8.18 -4.99
CA SER A 85 -28.39 7.21 -5.83
C SER A 85 -26.96 6.97 -5.30
N LEU A 86 -26.42 5.80 -5.62
CA LEU A 86 -25.01 5.45 -5.42
C LEU A 86 -24.11 5.79 -6.63
N ASP A 87 -24.64 6.45 -7.66
CA ASP A 87 -23.90 6.83 -8.86
C ASP A 87 -22.78 7.85 -8.58
N ASP A 88 -22.89 8.61 -7.49
CA ASP A 88 -21.89 9.57 -7.03
C ASP A 88 -20.60 8.91 -6.50
N ILE A 89 -20.59 7.60 -6.28
CA ILE A 89 -19.39 6.89 -5.83
C ILE A 89 -18.35 6.91 -6.96
N ASP A 90 -17.27 7.65 -6.72
CA ASP A 90 -16.14 7.71 -7.63
C ASP A 90 -15.28 6.44 -7.55
N LEU A 91 -15.40 5.59 -8.57
CA LEU A 91 -14.64 4.35 -8.67
C LEU A 91 -13.14 4.60 -8.69
N GLN A 92 -12.69 5.69 -9.33
CA GLN A 92 -11.26 6.01 -9.41
C GLN A 92 -10.73 6.42 -8.04
N TRP A 93 -11.49 7.24 -7.31
CA TRP A 93 -11.13 7.67 -5.96
C TRP A 93 -10.99 6.48 -5.00
N VAL A 94 -11.99 5.59 -4.94
CA VAL A 94 -11.92 4.40 -4.07
C VAL A 94 -10.80 3.45 -4.50
N SER A 95 -10.56 3.30 -5.80
CA SER A 95 -9.48 2.45 -6.30
C SER A 95 -8.11 3.04 -5.99
N GLU A 96 -7.97 4.36 -6.02
CA GLU A 96 -6.73 5.05 -5.67
C GLU A 96 -6.45 4.96 -4.17
N HIS A 97 -7.46 5.18 -3.33
CA HIS A 97 -7.36 4.90 -1.90
C HIS A 97 -6.88 3.46 -1.64
N ALA A 98 -7.44 2.48 -2.36
CA ALA A 98 -7.00 1.08 -2.23
C ALA A 98 -5.57 0.83 -2.71
N ARG A 99 -5.11 1.56 -3.74
CA ARG A 99 -3.71 1.53 -4.19
C ARG A 99 -2.78 2.01 -3.08
N GLN A 100 -3.04 3.20 -2.53
CA GLN A 100 -2.20 3.79 -1.49
C GLN A 100 -2.19 2.92 -0.23
N VAL A 101 -3.36 2.45 0.22
CA VAL A 101 -3.45 1.49 1.32
C VAL A 101 -2.65 0.23 1.01
N SER A 102 -2.70 -0.31 -0.20
CA SER A 102 -1.91 -1.51 -0.54
C SER A 102 -0.39 -1.30 -0.43
N GLN A 103 0.10 -0.08 -0.66
CA GLN A 103 1.52 0.28 -0.48
C GLN A 103 1.88 0.39 1.01
N MET A 104 0.90 0.71 1.87
CA MET A 104 1.04 0.84 3.32
C MET A 104 0.97 -0.51 4.07
N LEU A 105 0.79 -1.63 3.37
CA LEU A 105 0.68 -2.96 3.97
C LEU A 105 1.98 -3.75 3.82
N PRO A 106 2.55 -4.24 4.94
CA PRO A 106 3.65 -5.20 4.87
C PRO A 106 3.22 -6.57 4.36
N GLY A 107 4.20 -7.40 4.00
CA GLY A 107 4.01 -8.74 3.47
C GLY A 107 3.02 -9.59 4.25
N GLY A 108 2.18 -10.32 3.53
CA GLY A 108 1.17 -11.20 4.11
C GLY A 108 -0.13 -10.50 4.53
N LEU A 109 -0.14 -9.16 4.57
CA LEU A 109 -1.37 -8.37 4.65
C LEU A 109 -1.75 -7.85 3.26
N SER A 110 -3.04 -7.75 2.99
CA SER A 110 -3.56 -7.25 1.72
C SER A 110 -4.97 -6.67 1.87
N VAL A 111 -5.37 -5.87 0.89
CA VAL A 111 -6.76 -5.44 0.73
C VAL A 111 -7.57 -6.64 0.27
N LEU A 112 -8.42 -7.16 1.15
CA LEU A 112 -9.28 -8.33 0.93
C LEU A 112 -10.51 -7.97 0.09
N GLY A 113 -10.94 -6.72 0.15
CA GLY A 113 -12.06 -6.20 -0.61
C GLY A 113 -12.63 -4.92 -0.03
N VAL A 114 -13.92 -4.67 -0.23
CA VAL A 114 -14.56 -3.39 0.08
C VAL A 114 -15.81 -3.56 0.94
N PHE A 115 -16.12 -2.56 1.76
CA PHE A 115 -17.40 -2.46 2.45
C PHE A 115 -18.18 -1.23 1.98
N LEU A 116 -19.50 -1.32 2.07
CA LEU A 116 -20.43 -0.23 1.80
C LEU A 116 -21.54 -0.22 2.85
N ILE A 117 -21.61 0.86 3.62
CA ILE A 117 -22.75 1.19 4.48
C ILE A 117 -23.71 2.04 3.67
N HIS A 118 -24.98 1.65 3.58
CA HIS A 118 -25.97 2.32 2.74
C HIS A 118 -27.35 2.41 3.40
N PRO A 119 -28.18 3.40 3.02
CA PRO A 119 -29.60 3.46 3.36
C PRO A 119 -30.37 2.22 2.83
N PRO A 120 -31.37 1.70 3.56
CA PRO A 120 -32.14 0.50 3.16
C PRO A 120 -32.69 0.56 1.72
N GLU A 121 -33.04 1.75 1.26
CA GLU A 121 -33.64 2.03 -0.03
C GLU A 121 -32.69 1.70 -1.20
N LEU A 122 -31.38 1.80 -0.98
CA LEU A 122 -30.33 1.60 -2.00
C LEU A 122 -29.74 0.17 -2.00
N SER A 123 -30.40 -0.80 -1.36
CA SER A 123 -29.84 -2.15 -1.16
C SER A 123 -29.49 -2.90 -2.46
N LYS A 124 -30.30 -2.73 -3.52
CA LYS A 124 -30.03 -3.38 -4.82
C LYS A 124 -28.89 -2.70 -5.57
N GLU A 125 -28.85 -1.37 -5.56
CA GLU A 125 -27.78 -0.58 -6.17
C GLU A 125 -26.43 -0.85 -5.50
N ALA A 126 -26.43 -0.99 -4.17
CA ALA A 126 -25.23 -1.28 -3.38
C ALA A 126 -24.50 -2.54 -3.87
N GLN A 127 -25.23 -3.60 -4.22
CA GLN A 127 -24.64 -4.83 -4.76
C GLN A 127 -23.91 -4.59 -6.10
N ASN A 128 -24.54 -3.83 -7.01
CA ASN A 128 -23.95 -3.51 -8.31
C ASN A 128 -22.72 -2.60 -8.16
N THR A 129 -22.79 -1.60 -7.28
CA THR A 129 -21.67 -0.70 -7.00
C THR A 129 -20.50 -1.43 -6.34
N LEU A 130 -20.76 -2.29 -5.35
CA LEU A 130 -19.72 -3.12 -4.72
C LEU A 130 -19.02 -4.02 -5.74
N ARG A 131 -19.75 -4.64 -6.68
CA ARG A 131 -19.13 -5.41 -7.77
C ARG A 131 -18.16 -4.55 -8.57
N ARG A 132 -18.61 -3.38 -9.03
CA ARG A 132 -17.79 -2.46 -9.83
C ARG A 132 -16.52 -2.04 -9.07
N LEU A 133 -16.67 -1.74 -7.78
CA LEU A 133 -15.56 -1.37 -6.90
C LEU A 133 -14.53 -2.49 -6.75
N ILE A 134 -14.97 -3.73 -6.49
CA ILE A 134 -14.05 -4.87 -6.32
C ILE A 134 -13.13 -5.03 -7.53
N PHE A 135 -13.68 -5.01 -8.74
CA PHE A 135 -12.88 -5.16 -9.96
C PHE A 135 -12.01 -3.93 -10.24
N ALA A 136 -12.48 -2.71 -9.96
CA ALA A 136 -11.70 -1.50 -10.14
C ALA A 136 -10.51 -1.45 -9.17
N VAL A 137 -10.74 -1.79 -7.90
CA VAL A 137 -9.72 -1.90 -6.85
C VAL A 137 -8.68 -2.96 -7.19
N ASP A 138 -9.09 -4.19 -7.51
CA ASP A 138 -8.14 -5.27 -7.81
C ASP A 138 -7.32 -4.97 -9.07
N LYS A 139 -7.93 -4.38 -10.10
CA LYS A 139 -7.23 -3.91 -11.31
C LYS A 139 -6.20 -2.83 -10.99
N ARG A 140 -6.56 -1.86 -10.14
CA ARG A 140 -5.66 -0.76 -9.75
C ARG A 140 -4.46 -1.28 -8.97
N ILE A 141 -4.70 -2.09 -7.94
CA ILE A 141 -3.64 -2.67 -7.10
C ILE A 141 -2.73 -3.59 -7.92
N SER A 142 -3.29 -4.40 -8.82
CA SER A 142 -2.49 -5.38 -9.60
C SER A 142 -1.57 -4.75 -10.66
N LYS A 143 -1.80 -3.48 -11.06
CA LYS A 143 -1.01 -2.80 -12.11
C LYS A 143 0.45 -2.55 -11.71
N GLY A 144 0.70 -2.31 -10.41
CA GLY A 144 2.02 -1.97 -9.86
C GLY A 144 2.82 -3.17 -9.32
N ARG A 145 2.25 -4.38 -9.31
CA ARG A 145 2.91 -5.57 -8.76
C ARG A 145 4.00 -6.09 -9.69
N LEU A 146 5.11 -6.52 -9.10
CA LEU A 146 6.19 -7.23 -9.80
C LEU A 146 5.99 -8.76 -9.82
N TRP A 147 4.93 -9.24 -9.16
CA TRP A 147 4.57 -10.65 -9.06
C TRP A 147 3.12 -10.87 -9.51
N GLN A 148 2.79 -12.12 -9.82
CA GLN A 148 1.45 -12.50 -10.30
C GLN A 148 0.87 -13.59 -9.40
N LEU A 149 -0.46 -13.65 -9.33
CA LEU A 149 -1.16 -14.73 -8.62
C LEU A 149 -1.05 -16.03 -9.44
N LYS A 150 -0.48 -17.07 -8.85
CA LYS A 150 -0.36 -18.43 -9.41
C LYS A 150 -1.70 -19.14 -9.43
N ALA A 151 -1.88 -20.18 -10.24
CA ALA A 151 -3.19 -20.84 -10.42
C ALA A 151 -3.83 -21.29 -9.09
N GLU A 152 -3.01 -21.73 -8.14
CA GLU A 152 -3.35 -22.15 -6.79
C GLU A 152 -3.69 -21.01 -5.82
N ASP A 153 -3.32 -19.77 -6.16
CA ASP A 153 -3.60 -18.61 -5.33
C ASP A 153 -5.09 -18.27 -5.33
N VAL A 154 -5.55 -17.81 -4.16
CA VAL A 154 -6.91 -17.33 -3.93
C VAL A 154 -7.12 -15.98 -4.60
N SER A 155 -8.03 -15.94 -5.57
CA SER A 155 -8.43 -14.74 -6.31
C SER A 155 -9.75 -14.14 -5.84
N GLU A 156 -10.45 -14.77 -4.90
CA GLU A 156 -11.68 -14.19 -4.36
C GLU A 156 -11.40 -12.93 -3.54
N ARG A 157 -12.29 -11.94 -3.68
CA ARG A 157 -12.33 -10.70 -2.90
C ARG A 157 -13.69 -10.51 -2.25
N VAL A 158 -13.72 -9.99 -1.03
CA VAL A 158 -14.93 -9.84 -0.22
C VAL A 158 -15.64 -8.51 -0.48
N MET A 159 -16.94 -8.57 -0.64
CA MET A 159 -17.81 -7.40 -0.53
C MET A 159 -18.68 -7.51 0.71
N LEU A 160 -18.65 -6.48 1.55
CA LEU A 160 -19.47 -6.38 2.75
C LEU A 160 -20.48 -5.24 2.60
N GLN A 161 -21.76 -5.59 2.47
CA GLN A 161 -22.84 -4.62 2.44
C GLN A 161 -23.47 -4.51 3.82
N ILE A 162 -23.60 -3.29 4.35
CA ILE A 162 -24.19 -3.03 5.67
C ILE A 162 -25.35 -2.04 5.54
N CYS A 163 -26.53 -2.41 6.02
CA CYS A 163 -27.66 -1.49 6.08
C CYS A 163 -27.48 -0.50 7.25
N SER A 164 -27.54 0.80 6.97
CA SER A 164 -27.35 1.87 7.98
C SER A 164 -28.38 1.77 9.11
N LYS A 165 -29.67 1.57 8.80
CA LYS A 165 -30.76 1.50 9.79
C LYS A 165 -30.78 0.20 10.58
N THR A 166 -30.67 -0.94 9.90
CA THR A 166 -30.83 -2.26 10.57
C THR A 166 -29.53 -2.84 11.10
N ARG A 167 -28.38 -2.27 10.72
CA ARG A 167 -27.04 -2.79 10.98
C ARG A 167 -26.85 -4.25 10.56
N LYS A 168 -27.69 -4.74 9.63
CA LYS A 168 -27.54 -6.08 9.05
C LYS A 168 -26.47 -6.05 7.98
N ALA A 169 -25.56 -7.01 8.07
CA ALA A 169 -24.49 -7.18 7.09
C ALA A 169 -24.78 -8.38 6.16
N ILE A 170 -24.42 -8.22 4.89
CA ILE A 170 -24.45 -9.25 3.85
C ILE A 170 -23.03 -9.37 3.28
N CYS A 171 -22.46 -10.57 3.40
CA CYS A 171 -21.13 -10.88 2.92
C CYS A 171 -21.19 -11.76 1.68
N ARG A 172 -20.51 -11.33 0.61
CA ARG A 172 -20.36 -12.10 -0.63
C ARG A 172 -18.94 -11.96 -1.18
N THR A 173 -18.56 -12.83 -2.09
CA THR A 173 -17.27 -12.77 -2.77
C THR A 173 -17.40 -12.78 -4.28
N PHE A 174 -16.42 -12.19 -4.95
CA PHE A 174 -16.22 -12.28 -6.39
C PHE A 174 -14.84 -12.84 -6.67
N ASP A 175 -14.74 -13.71 -7.67
CA ASP A 175 -13.46 -14.13 -8.21
C ASP A 175 -12.98 -13.07 -9.21
N VAL A 176 -11.89 -12.36 -8.88
CA VAL A 176 -11.38 -11.28 -9.73
C VAL A 176 -10.74 -11.79 -11.03
N ARG A 177 -10.42 -13.08 -11.13
CA ARG A 177 -9.95 -13.71 -12.38
C ARG A 177 -11.06 -13.90 -13.39
N ASP A 178 -12.31 -13.97 -12.95
CA ASP A 178 -13.48 -14.11 -13.80
C ASP A 178 -14.36 -12.85 -13.69
N PRO A 179 -14.19 -11.86 -14.59
CA PRO A 179 -15.03 -10.67 -14.64
C PRO A 179 -16.53 -10.94 -14.82
N LYS A 180 -16.90 -12.15 -15.26
CA LYS A 180 -18.29 -12.58 -15.46
C LYS A 180 -18.83 -13.40 -14.29
N CYS A 181 -18.02 -13.66 -13.25
CA CYS A 181 -18.44 -14.48 -12.11
C CYS A 181 -19.66 -13.89 -11.41
N SER A 182 -20.52 -14.74 -10.85
CA SER A 182 -21.60 -14.31 -9.96
C SER A 182 -21.10 -14.19 -8.51
N ALA A 183 -21.79 -13.38 -7.71
CA ALA A 183 -21.46 -13.23 -6.30
C ALA A 183 -21.74 -14.53 -5.55
N LYS A 184 -20.74 -15.06 -4.83
CA LYS A 184 -20.90 -16.24 -3.97
C LYS A 184 -21.16 -15.81 -2.53
N PRO A 185 -22.16 -16.37 -1.82
CA PRO A 185 -22.31 -16.12 -0.39
C PRO A 185 -21.03 -16.51 0.37
N ALA A 186 -20.71 -15.77 1.43
CA ALA A 186 -19.58 -16.08 2.29
C ALA A 186 -19.94 -15.92 3.77
N ASP A 187 -19.34 -16.75 4.61
CA ASP A 187 -19.52 -16.73 6.06
C ASP A 187 -18.73 -15.55 6.64
N TRP A 188 -19.40 -14.71 7.44
CA TRP A 188 -18.77 -13.60 8.16
C TRP A 188 -18.91 -13.83 9.67
N LYS A 189 -17.80 -14.12 10.35
CA LYS A 189 -17.81 -14.53 11.76
C LYS A 189 -16.82 -13.68 12.57
N TYR A 190 -17.35 -12.93 13.53
CA TYR A 190 -16.53 -12.22 14.50
C TYR A 190 -15.85 -13.19 15.45
N GLN A 191 -14.56 -12.98 15.69
CA GLN A 191 -13.74 -13.80 16.55
C GLN A 191 -12.78 -12.92 17.36
N SER A 192 -12.75 -13.14 18.67
CA SER A 192 -11.84 -12.43 19.56
C SER A 192 -10.40 -12.91 19.42
N GLY A 193 -9.46 -11.97 19.55
CA GLY A 193 -8.01 -12.27 19.62
C GLY A 193 -7.33 -12.54 18.28
N VAL A 194 -7.99 -12.25 17.15
CA VAL A 194 -7.38 -12.39 15.81
C VAL A 194 -6.23 -11.38 15.67
N ALA A 195 -6.43 -10.14 16.11
CA ALA A 195 -5.45 -9.07 16.05
C ALA A 195 -4.18 -9.36 16.88
N GLY A 196 -4.23 -10.23 17.90
CA GLY A 196 -3.07 -10.57 18.74
C GLY A 196 -2.23 -11.76 18.24
N SER A 197 -2.63 -12.43 17.16
CA SER A 197 -2.12 -13.74 16.76
C SER A 197 -1.26 -13.67 15.49
N TRP A 198 -0.18 -12.87 15.51
CA TRP A 198 0.69 -12.63 14.34
C TRP A 198 2.15 -12.98 14.59
N GLN A 199 2.73 -13.70 13.64
CA GLN A 199 4.16 -13.98 13.59
C GLN A 199 4.81 -12.97 12.64
N ALA A 200 5.68 -12.14 13.19
CA ALA A 200 6.48 -11.21 12.40
C ALA A 200 7.70 -11.92 11.81
N LEU A 201 7.97 -11.66 10.53
CA LEU A 201 9.21 -11.97 9.82
C LEU A 201 9.89 -10.66 9.42
N GLN A 202 11.21 -10.64 9.46
CA GLN A 202 12.02 -9.50 9.02
C GLN A 202 13.08 -9.96 8.03
N CYS A 203 13.32 -9.17 6.98
CA CYS A 203 14.36 -9.43 6.00
C CYS A 203 15.01 -8.12 5.60
N SER A 204 16.32 -8.14 5.39
CA SER A 204 17.05 -7.01 4.78
C SER A 204 17.63 -7.49 3.46
N VAL A 205 17.38 -6.74 2.39
CA VAL A 205 17.84 -7.09 1.05
C VAL A 205 18.70 -5.94 0.53
N GLU A 206 19.95 -6.26 0.20
CA GLU A 206 20.84 -5.36 -0.51
C GLU A 206 20.49 -5.37 -2.00
N LEU A 207 20.36 -4.17 -2.56
CA LEU A 207 20.07 -3.91 -3.96
C LEU A 207 21.29 -3.27 -4.59
N ASP A 208 21.72 -3.81 -5.71
CA ASP A 208 22.66 -3.20 -6.64
C ASP A 208 22.24 -3.63 -8.06
N LEU A 209 21.18 -2.99 -8.56
CA LEU A 209 20.51 -3.37 -9.80
C LEU A 209 20.93 -2.43 -10.92
N GLY A 210 21.73 -2.97 -11.83
CA GLY A 210 22.10 -2.32 -13.07
C GLY A 210 21.07 -2.51 -14.17
N ILE A 211 20.48 -1.42 -14.67
CA ILE A 211 19.43 -1.43 -15.68
C ILE A 211 19.91 -0.65 -16.92
N PRO A 212 20.20 -1.33 -18.05
CA PRO A 212 20.56 -0.65 -19.28
C PRO A 212 19.35 0.09 -19.86
N ILE A 213 19.58 1.31 -20.34
CA ILE A 213 18.56 2.19 -20.91
C ILE A 213 18.77 2.27 -22.43
N SER A 214 17.73 1.92 -23.20
CA SER A 214 17.80 1.93 -24.67
C SER A 214 17.79 3.35 -25.26
N GLU A 215 17.03 4.28 -24.68
CA GLU A 215 16.87 5.68 -25.10
C GLU A 215 16.62 6.56 -23.86
N THR A 216 17.10 7.81 -23.84
CA THR A 216 17.12 8.66 -22.63
C THR A 216 15.87 9.54 -22.44
N SER A 217 14.71 9.15 -22.96
CA SER A 217 13.44 9.82 -22.63
C SER A 217 12.88 9.34 -21.28
N SER A 218 12.19 10.21 -20.51
CA SER A 218 11.66 9.86 -19.18
C SER A 218 10.75 8.63 -19.21
N THR A 219 9.84 8.59 -20.19
CA THR A 219 8.94 7.44 -20.43
C THR A 219 9.69 6.15 -20.75
N ASN A 220 10.81 6.23 -21.49
CA ASN A 220 11.62 5.06 -21.77
C ASN A 220 12.45 4.62 -20.54
N VAL A 221 12.94 5.55 -19.73
CA VAL A 221 13.63 5.23 -18.47
C VAL A 221 12.70 4.50 -17.50
N GLU A 222 11.47 4.99 -17.30
CA GLU A 222 10.46 4.32 -16.47
C GLU A 222 10.19 2.89 -16.97
N LYS A 223 9.97 2.74 -18.29
CA LYS A 223 9.73 1.44 -18.92
C LYS A 223 10.91 0.47 -18.73
N CYS A 224 12.13 0.90 -19.06
CA CYS A 224 13.33 0.09 -18.88
C CYS A 224 13.52 -0.30 -17.41
N THR A 225 13.26 0.62 -16.49
CA THR A 225 13.32 0.37 -15.05
C THR A 225 12.31 -0.70 -14.62
N LYS A 226 11.05 -0.57 -15.07
CA LYS A 226 10.01 -1.57 -14.81
C LYS A 226 10.40 -2.96 -15.33
N GLU A 227 10.97 -3.05 -16.54
CA GLU A 227 11.45 -4.31 -17.09
C GLU A 227 12.64 -4.88 -16.30
N GLY A 228 13.58 -4.03 -15.87
CA GLY A 228 14.70 -4.42 -15.01
C GLY A 228 14.23 -4.99 -13.68
N LEU A 229 13.30 -4.29 -13.01
CA LEU A 229 12.69 -4.73 -11.77
C LEU A 229 11.89 -6.03 -11.93
N GLN A 230 11.21 -6.24 -13.06
CA GLN A 230 10.54 -7.52 -13.35
C GLN A 230 11.52 -8.69 -13.48
N ARG A 231 12.71 -8.48 -14.06
CA ARG A 231 13.76 -9.52 -14.12
C ARG A 231 14.31 -9.83 -12.73
N TRP A 232 14.59 -8.79 -11.94
CA TRP A 232 15.02 -8.95 -10.55
C TRP A 232 13.96 -9.63 -9.67
N ALA A 233 12.69 -9.26 -9.79
CA ALA A 233 11.60 -9.86 -9.05
C ALA A 233 11.49 -11.38 -9.29
N LYS A 234 11.71 -11.84 -10.53
CA LYS A 234 11.79 -13.29 -10.83
C LYS A 234 12.92 -13.99 -10.09
N GLN A 235 14.06 -13.32 -9.88
CA GLN A 235 15.18 -13.85 -9.11
C GLN A 235 14.84 -13.95 -7.61
N ILE A 236 14.12 -12.95 -7.07
CA ILE A 236 13.60 -13.01 -5.70
C ILE A 236 12.57 -14.13 -5.55
N GLU A 237 11.67 -14.28 -6.52
CA GLU A 237 10.64 -15.32 -6.51
C GLU A 237 11.25 -16.73 -6.51
N THR A 238 12.29 -16.98 -7.31
CA THR A 238 12.98 -18.28 -7.36
C THR A 238 14.06 -18.47 -6.28
N GLY A 239 14.48 -17.39 -5.60
CA GLY A 239 15.53 -17.42 -4.58
C GLY A 239 15.20 -18.34 -3.40
N LEU A 240 16.23 -18.91 -2.77
CA LEU A 240 16.08 -19.77 -1.60
C LEU A 240 15.85 -18.90 -0.36
N CYS A 241 14.78 -19.14 0.39
CA CYS A 241 14.51 -18.41 1.63
C CYS A 241 14.87 -19.25 2.86
N LEU A 242 15.70 -18.70 3.73
CA LEU A 242 16.05 -19.28 5.03
C LEU A 242 15.31 -18.53 6.14
N ILE A 243 14.72 -19.25 7.07
CA ILE A 243 14.08 -18.69 8.27
C ILE A 243 14.91 -19.09 9.49
N ASN A 244 15.41 -18.09 10.23
CA ASN A 244 16.40 -18.22 11.30
C ASN A 244 17.62 -19.05 10.87
N GLY A 245 18.10 -18.82 9.65
CA GLY A 245 19.25 -19.51 9.06
C GLY A 245 18.98 -20.96 8.63
N LYS A 246 17.72 -21.41 8.65
CA LYS A 246 17.35 -22.78 8.25
C LYS A 246 16.42 -22.77 7.04
N TYR A 247 16.66 -23.69 6.12
CA TYR A 247 15.68 -24.00 5.08
C TYR A 247 14.56 -24.82 5.70
N LEU A 248 13.32 -24.35 5.55
CA LEU A 248 12.13 -25.06 6.02
C LEU A 248 11.37 -25.56 4.80
N ALA A 249 11.05 -26.86 4.78
CA ALA A 249 10.18 -27.42 3.75
C ALA A 249 8.80 -26.75 3.80
N ASP A 250 8.17 -26.55 2.65
CA ASP A 250 6.94 -25.76 2.48
C ASP A 250 5.85 -26.07 3.51
N ASN A 251 5.60 -27.36 3.77
CA ASN A 251 4.53 -27.82 4.66
C ASN A 251 4.90 -27.84 6.15
N PHE A 252 6.10 -27.41 6.52
CA PHE A 252 6.54 -27.37 7.91
C PHE A 252 5.76 -26.30 8.69
N ASP A 253 5.26 -26.67 9.88
CA ASP A 253 4.59 -25.74 10.79
C ASP A 253 5.64 -24.94 11.56
N MET A 254 5.64 -23.62 11.37
CA MET A 254 6.63 -22.74 11.99
C MET A 254 6.51 -22.67 13.53
N THR A 255 5.39 -23.10 14.11
CA THR A 255 5.17 -23.07 15.56
C THR A 255 5.65 -24.33 16.29
N SER A 256 6.07 -25.36 15.54
CA SER A 256 6.55 -26.62 16.12
C SER A 256 7.92 -26.43 16.82
N GLY A 257 7.91 -26.47 18.15
CA GLY A 257 9.14 -26.45 18.98
C GLY A 257 9.46 -25.13 19.68
N GLN A 258 8.67 -24.07 19.50
CA GLN A 258 8.84 -22.85 20.30
C GLN A 258 8.22 -23.03 21.70
N LYS A 259 9.05 -23.00 22.76
CA LYS A 259 8.57 -22.84 24.14
C LYS A 259 7.87 -21.48 24.22
N LYS A 260 6.59 -21.45 24.61
CA LYS A 260 5.87 -20.21 24.90
C LYS A 260 6.70 -19.37 25.88
N SER A 261 7.22 -18.24 25.42
CA SER A 261 7.91 -17.28 26.29
C SER A 261 6.92 -16.74 27.32
N ALA A 262 7.36 -16.65 28.59
CA ALA A 262 6.54 -16.18 29.71
C ALA A 262 6.20 -14.67 29.65
N LYS A 263 6.77 -13.93 28.69
CA LYS A 263 6.40 -12.55 28.36
C LYS A 263 5.72 -12.58 26.99
N GLY A 264 4.45 -12.19 26.92
CA GLY A 264 3.53 -12.37 25.78
C GLY A 264 3.87 -11.67 24.44
N ALA A 265 5.14 -11.46 24.11
CA ALA A 265 5.59 -11.04 22.78
C ALA A 265 6.12 -12.25 22.00
N GLN A 266 5.53 -12.52 20.83
CA GLN A 266 6.04 -13.55 19.92
C GLN A 266 7.41 -13.12 19.37
N PRO A 267 8.41 -14.01 19.31
CA PRO A 267 9.74 -13.66 18.81
C PRO A 267 9.67 -13.33 17.31
N LYS A 268 10.34 -12.27 16.87
CA LYS A 268 10.47 -11.96 15.44
C LYS A 268 11.36 -13.02 14.76
N LEU A 269 10.96 -13.50 13.58
CA LEU A 269 11.76 -14.44 12.78
C LEU A 269 12.63 -13.67 11.79
N GLN A 270 13.88 -14.07 11.63
CA GLN A 270 14.78 -13.49 10.64
C GLN A 270 14.71 -14.32 9.35
N ALA A 271 14.35 -13.69 8.25
CA ALA A 271 14.38 -14.26 6.91
C ALA A 271 15.61 -13.77 6.13
N GLN A 272 16.16 -14.66 5.31
CA GLN A 272 17.26 -14.36 4.38
C GLN A 272 16.91 -14.93 3.01
N ILE A 273 16.99 -14.11 1.97
CA ILE A 273 16.72 -14.52 0.59
C ILE A 273 18.06 -14.66 -0.12
N LEU A 274 18.36 -15.88 -0.54
CA LEU A 274 19.56 -16.21 -1.30
C LEU A 274 19.17 -16.26 -2.78
N ILE A 275 19.65 -15.27 -3.53
CA ILE A 275 19.47 -15.23 -4.98
C ILE A 275 20.58 -16.05 -5.62
N GLN A 276 20.20 -17.05 -6.41
CA GLN A 276 21.17 -17.77 -7.21
C GLN A 276 21.62 -16.86 -8.35
N ALA A 277 22.92 -16.63 -8.47
CA ALA A 277 23.48 -15.93 -9.62
C ALA A 277 23.06 -16.67 -10.90
N ALA A 278 22.22 -16.02 -11.71
CA ALA A 278 21.78 -16.57 -12.98
C ALA A 278 23.02 -16.82 -13.86
N GLY A 279 23.37 -18.09 -14.08
CA GLY A 279 24.54 -18.46 -14.89
C GLY A 279 25.29 -19.73 -14.47
N LEU A 280 25.07 -20.26 -13.26
CA LEU A 280 25.69 -21.53 -12.83
C LEU A 280 24.77 -22.74 -13.05
N GLY A 281 24.12 -22.81 -14.20
CA GLY A 281 23.73 -24.09 -14.77
C GLY A 281 25.01 -24.79 -15.26
N ALA A 282 25.16 -26.07 -14.97
CA ALA A 282 26.42 -26.80 -15.11
C ALA A 282 27.06 -26.86 -16.52
N GLU A 283 26.49 -26.24 -17.57
CA GLU A 283 27.05 -26.27 -18.93
C GLU A 283 26.82 -24.98 -19.75
N GLN A 284 27.00 -23.78 -19.19
CA GLN A 284 27.03 -22.57 -20.02
C GLN A 284 28.27 -21.74 -19.73
N ARG A 285 29.26 -21.81 -20.64
CA ARG A 285 30.38 -20.85 -20.66
C ARG A 285 29.78 -19.46 -20.67
N SER A 286 30.09 -18.68 -19.64
CA SER A 286 29.71 -17.28 -19.50
C SER A 286 30.29 -16.48 -20.68
N THR A 287 29.50 -16.32 -21.75
CA THR A 287 29.78 -15.35 -22.81
C THR A 287 29.21 -14.02 -22.35
N ALA A 288 30.06 -13.03 -22.12
CA ALA A 288 29.63 -11.66 -21.85
C ALA A 288 28.67 -11.21 -22.97
N SER A 289 27.42 -10.90 -22.63
CA SER A 289 26.45 -10.36 -23.58
C SER A 289 26.61 -8.85 -23.65
N VAL A 290 26.93 -8.32 -24.82
CA VAL A 290 26.98 -6.87 -25.06
C VAL A 290 25.58 -6.39 -25.45
N LEU A 291 25.02 -5.46 -24.68
CA LEU A 291 23.75 -4.81 -24.97
C LEU A 291 24.04 -3.37 -25.43
N ALA A 292 23.56 -3.00 -26.60
CA ALA A 292 23.56 -1.60 -27.03
C ALA A 292 22.65 -0.80 -26.08
N SER A 293 23.19 0.24 -25.45
CA SER A 293 22.45 1.12 -24.53
C SER A 293 22.90 2.56 -24.72
N SER A 294 21.97 3.50 -24.55
CA SER A 294 22.23 4.94 -24.54
C SER A 294 22.51 5.48 -23.14
N GLY A 295 22.30 4.66 -22.10
CA GLY A 295 22.59 5.03 -20.72
C GLY A 295 22.42 3.84 -19.78
N PHE A 296 22.66 4.08 -18.49
CA PHE A 296 22.57 3.06 -17.45
C PHE A 296 21.98 3.66 -16.19
N LEU A 297 20.97 3.00 -15.63
CA LEU A 297 20.34 3.36 -14.36
C LEU A 297 20.72 2.33 -13.31
N THR A 298 21.11 2.78 -12.13
CA THR A 298 21.44 1.90 -11.01
C THR A 298 20.47 2.13 -9.86
N VAL A 299 19.79 1.09 -9.40
CA VAL A 299 19.00 1.11 -8.16
C VAL A 299 19.84 0.44 -7.07
N LYS A 300 20.31 1.23 -6.10
CA LYS A 300 21.23 0.76 -5.05
C LYS A 300 20.73 1.12 -3.65
N GLY A 301 21.00 0.25 -2.68
CA GLY A 301 20.71 0.50 -1.26
C GLY A 301 20.35 -0.78 -0.51
N VAL A 302 19.94 -0.65 0.74
CA VAL A 302 19.40 -1.76 1.53
C VAL A 302 17.95 -1.45 1.86
N VAL A 303 17.04 -2.41 1.60
CA VAL A 303 15.63 -2.30 1.98
C VAL A 303 15.32 -3.21 3.16
N HIS A 304 14.61 -2.67 4.14
CA HIS A 304 14.15 -3.41 5.31
C HIS A 304 12.68 -3.81 5.14
N CYS A 305 12.46 -5.12 5.11
CA CYS A 305 11.18 -5.73 4.79
C CYS A 305 10.60 -6.45 6.02
N ARG A 306 9.27 -6.44 6.13
CA ARG A 306 8.52 -7.08 7.21
C ARG A 306 7.35 -7.86 6.63
N ALA A 307 7.07 -9.02 7.19
CA ALA A 307 5.87 -9.78 6.86
C ALA A 307 5.19 -10.29 8.12
N TYR A 308 3.86 -10.43 8.07
CA TYR A 308 3.05 -10.94 9.15
C TYR A 308 2.24 -12.15 8.68
N VAL A 309 2.34 -13.25 9.44
CA VAL A 309 1.58 -14.47 9.18
C VAL A 309 0.76 -14.82 10.41
N TYR A 310 -0.52 -15.13 10.21
CA TYR A 310 -1.42 -15.49 11.30
C TYR A 310 -0.99 -16.81 11.97
N THR A 311 -0.91 -16.83 13.30
CA THR A 311 -0.25 -17.91 14.08
C THR A 311 -1.07 -19.18 14.29
N ASN A 312 -2.12 -19.41 13.51
CA ASN A 312 -2.90 -20.66 13.58
C ASN A 312 -2.40 -21.67 12.54
N LYS A 313 -1.31 -22.36 12.88
CA LYS A 313 -0.56 -23.31 12.03
C LYS A 313 0.04 -22.66 10.77
N PRO A 314 0.84 -21.59 10.94
CA PRO A 314 1.48 -20.93 9.81
C PRO A 314 2.43 -21.91 9.11
N ARG A 315 2.21 -22.15 7.82
CA ARG A 315 3.11 -22.98 7.02
C ARG A 315 4.30 -22.15 6.57
N ALA A 316 5.47 -22.77 6.49
CA ALA A 316 6.70 -22.11 6.06
C ALA A 316 6.53 -21.42 4.70
N TRP A 317 5.87 -22.06 3.73
CA TRP A 317 5.66 -21.47 2.40
C TRP A 317 4.90 -20.14 2.43
N GLN A 318 3.94 -19.98 3.35
CA GLN A 318 3.15 -18.74 3.48
C GLN A 318 4.02 -17.60 3.98
N ALA A 319 4.93 -17.90 4.90
CA ALA A 319 5.86 -16.94 5.44
C ALA A 319 6.93 -16.54 4.42
N VAL A 320 7.45 -17.52 3.68
CA VAL A 320 8.40 -17.29 2.58
C VAL A 320 7.76 -16.46 1.47
N GLU A 321 6.54 -16.77 1.08
CA GLU A 321 5.83 -16.01 0.06
C GLU A 321 5.51 -14.59 0.52
N ALA A 322 5.03 -14.43 1.76
CA ALA A 322 4.71 -13.12 2.32
C ALA A 322 5.93 -12.19 2.36
N ILE A 323 7.10 -12.69 2.79
CA ILE A 323 8.31 -11.86 2.85
C ILE A 323 8.90 -11.57 1.46
N LYS A 324 8.83 -12.51 0.51
CA LYS A 324 9.26 -12.27 -0.87
C LYS A 324 8.39 -11.22 -1.55
N ARG A 325 7.06 -11.30 -1.38
CA ARG A 325 6.12 -10.30 -1.90
C ARG A 325 6.38 -8.94 -1.29
N ASP A 326 6.64 -8.84 0.02
CA ASP A 326 7.02 -7.58 0.67
C ASP A 326 8.26 -6.93 0.04
N VAL A 327 9.30 -7.72 -0.22
CA VAL A 327 10.53 -7.25 -0.87
C VAL A 327 10.25 -6.70 -2.26
N MET A 328 9.51 -7.45 -3.08
CA MET A 328 9.17 -7.03 -4.44
C MET A 328 8.28 -5.78 -4.45
N ASP A 329 7.25 -5.76 -3.59
CA ASP A 329 6.31 -4.65 -3.51
C ASP A 329 7.02 -3.39 -2.99
N THR A 330 7.89 -3.51 -1.99
CA THR A 330 8.66 -2.36 -1.43
C THR A 330 9.49 -1.65 -2.50
N VAL A 331 10.28 -2.41 -3.27
CA VAL A 331 11.13 -1.84 -4.32
C VAL A 331 10.30 -1.26 -5.46
N SER A 332 9.20 -1.93 -5.83
CA SER A 332 8.26 -1.43 -6.84
C SER A 332 7.64 -0.10 -6.42
N CYS A 333 7.12 -0.02 -5.19
CA CYS A 333 6.44 1.17 -4.67
C CYS A 333 7.38 2.38 -4.63
N ARG A 334 8.60 2.22 -4.08
CA ARG A 334 9.57 3.33 -4.02
C ARG A 334 9.94 3.87 -5.39
N THR A 335 10.11 2.96 -6.35
CA THR A 335 10.48 3.33 -7.71
C THR A 335 9.31 4.01 -8.44
N GLU A 336 8.09 3.48 -8.27
CA GLU A 336 6.87 4.10 -8.81
C GLU A 336 6.65 5.50 -8.22
N MET A 337 6.81 5.66 -6.91
CA MET A 337 6.71 6.96 -6.22
C MET A 337 7.73 7.98 -6.72
N LEU A 338 8.98 7.57 -6.97
CA LEU A 338 9.98 8.46 -7.56
C LEU A 338 9.56 8.93 -8.97
N PHE A 339 9.07 8.01 -9.81
CA PHE A 339 8.63 8.41 -11.15
C PHE A 339 7.37 9.27 -11.12
N GLU A 340 6.42 9.00 -10.21
CA GLU A 340 5.26 9.86 -9.98
C GLU A 340 5.70 11.26 -9.54
N ASP A 341 6.66 11.38 -8.61
CA ASP A 341 7.19 12.67 -8.14
C ASP A 341 7.90 13.45 -9.27
N LEU A 342 8.79 12.77 -10.02
CA LEU A 342 9.47 13.40 -11.16
C LEU A 342 8.48 13.93 -12.20
N LEU A 343 7.43 13.17 -12.53
CA LEU A 343 6.40 13.59 -13.49
C LEU A 343 5.61 14.82 -13.00
N MET A 344 5.38 14.94 -11.68
CA MET A 344 4.67 16.08 -11.10
C MET A 344 5.56 17.33 -11.02
N ASN A 345 6.87 17.14 -10.87
CA ASN A 345 7.86 18.22 -10.70
C ASN A 345 8.57 18.64 -12.02
N GLU A 346 8.33 17.95 -13.15
CA GLU A 346 8.92 18.25 -14.47
C GLU A 346 8.66 19.71 -14.94
N GLY A 347 7.67 20.41 -14.39
CA GLY A 347 7.34 21.80 -14.74
C GLY A 347 8.21 22.90 -14.09
N ASP A 348 9.00 22.58 -13.07
CA ASP A 348 9.70 23.59 -12.25
C ASP A 348 11.23 23.64 -12.47
N SER A 349 11.76 22.77 -13.34
CA SER A 349 13.21 22.68 -13.60
C SER A 349 13.58 22.90 -15.06
N ASP A 350 14.35 23.96 -15.30
CA ASP A 350 15.10 24.23 -16.54
C ASP A 350 16.29 23.25 -16.75
N LYS A 351 16.20 22.04 -16.17
CA LYS A 351 17.18 20.96 -16.24
C LYS A 351 16.46 19.68 -16.64
N GLY A 352 16.16 19.57 -17.93
CA GLY A 352 15.55 18.39 -18.56
C GLY A 352 16.45 17.15 -18.59
N ALA A 353 16.97 16.69 -17.45
CA ALA A 353 17.68 15.43 -17.37
C ALA A 353 17.27 14.64 -16.12
N VAL A 354 16.76 13.42 -16.36
CA VAL A 354 16.78 12.29 -15.42
C VAL A 354 18.25 11.92 -15.17
N GLY A 355 19.02 12.83 -14.58
CA GLY A 355 20.47 12.77 -14.51
C GLY A 355 20.94 13.18 -13.13
N GLY A 356 21.44 12.22 -12.37
CA GLY A 356 21.93 12.42 -11.01
C GLY A 356 21.45 11.36 -10.04
N LEU A 357 22.01 11.39 -8.82
CA LEU A 357 21.57 10.55 -7.72
C LEU A 357 20.22 11.06 -7.20
N GLN A 358 19.20 10.20 -7.23
CA GLN A 358 17.87 10.51 -6.70
C GLN A 358 17.59 9.66 -5.46
N PRO A 359 17.30 10.27 -4.30
CA PRO A 359 16.92 9.52 -3.11
C PRO A 359 15.54 8.89 -3.30
N LEU A 360 15.42 7.60 -2.96
CA LEU A 360 14.12 6.94 -2.86
C LEU A 360 13.51 7.19 -1.48
N PRO A 361 12.17 7.26 -1.36
CA PRO A 361 11.53 7.50 -0.07
C PRO A 361 11.84 6.36 0.92
N LEU A 362 12.08 6.74 2.17
CA LEU A 362 12.45 5.83 3.26
C LEU A 362 11.22 5.12 3.79
N ARG A 363 11.31 3.81 4.03
CA ARG A 363 10.16 3.06 4.57
C ARG A 363 10.16 3.12 6.09
N VAL A 364 9.05 3.60 6.63
CA VAL A 364 8.82 3.75 8.07
C VAL A 364 7.72 2.80 8.51
N PHE A 365 7.72 2.41 9.78
CA PHE A 365 6.73 1.47 10.32
C PHE A 365 6.00 2.02 11.54
N ALA A 366 4.70 1.79 11.60
CA ALA A 366 3.86 2.18 12.73
C ALA A 366 3.09 0.97 13.28
N PRO A 367 3.08 0.72 14.60
CA PRO A 367 2.22 -0.29 15.18
C PRO A 367 0.75 0.12 15.04
N VAL A 368 -0.11 -0.84 14.64
CA VAL A 368 -1.56 -0.59 14.60
C VAL A 368 -2.14 -0.71 16.02
N PRO A 369 -2.84 0.30 16.55
CA PRO A 369 -3.40 0.24 17.91
C PRO A 369 -4.30 -0.99 18.12
N GLY A 370 -4.00 -1.77 19.16
CA GLY A 370 -4.76 -2.98 19.50
C GLY A 370 -4.43 -4.20 18.64
N ALA A 371 -3.53 -4.08 17.66
CA ALA A 371 -3.10 -5.18 16.81
C ALA A 371 -1.63 -5.55 17.02
N GLY A 372 -1.31 -6.82 16.80
CA GLY A 372 0.02 -7.42 16.92
C GLY A 372 0.87 -7.29 15.67
N PHE A 373 0.56 -6.33 14.79
CA PHE A 373 1.29 -6.07 13.55
C PHE A 373 1.49 -4.56 13.35
N CYS A 374 2.40 -4.22 12.44
CA CYS A 374 2.64 -2.84 12.00
C CYS A 374 2.12 -2.66 10.58
N VAL A 375 1.79 -1.41 10.24
CA VAL A 375 1.67 -0.91 8.87
C VAL A 375 2.93 -0.12 8.51
N CYS A 376 3.09 0.20 7.23
CA CYS A 376 4.22 1.00 6.76
C CYS A 376 3.76 2.22 5.97
N ASP A 377 4.68 3.15 5.77
CA ASP A 377 4.55 4.27 4.87
C ASP A 377 5.91 4.59 4.24
N TYR A 378 5.93 5.42 3.21
CA TYR A 378 7.14 5.87 2.53
C TYR A 378 7.29 7.39 2.73
N MET A 379 8.36 7.78 3.39
CA MET A 379 8.65 9.15 3.78
C MET A 379 9.71 9.73 2.83
N PHE A 380 9.34 10.78 2.09
CA PHE A 380 10.29 11.50 1.26
C PHE A 380 11.29 12.32 2.11
N PRO A 381 12.45 12.72 1.57
CA PRO A 381 13.48 13.43 2.34
C PRO A 381 13.04 14.77 2.94
N ASP A 382 12.04 15.42 2.34
CA ASP A 382 11.47 16.69 2.75
C ASP A 382 10.26 16.54 3.71
N GLU A 383 9.84 15.31 3.98
CA GLU A 383 8.71 15.01 4.84
C GLU A 383 9.11 14.74 6.30
N SER A 384 8.15 14.96 7.19
CA SER A 384 8.30 14.71 8.62
C SER A 384 7.47 13.52 9.08
N VAL A 385 7.75 13.05 10.30
CA VAL A 385 6.91 12.04 10.98
C VAL A 385 5.46 12.52 11.16
N VAL A 386 5.22 13.84 11.19
CA VAL A 386 3.87 14.42 11.26
C VAL A 386 3.09 14.15 9.97
N ASP A 387 3.75 14.21 8.81
CA ASP A 387 3.13 13.91 7.51
C ASP A 387 2.75 12.44 7.39
N VAL A 388 3.66 11.55 7.81
CA VAL A 388 3.42 10.11 7.90
C VAL A 388 2.23 9.81 8.82
N ARG A 389 2.17 10.43 10.01
CA ARG A 389 1.05 10.28 10.94
C ARG A 389 -0.27 10.73 10.30
N ARG A 390 -0.27 11.87 9.61
CA ARG A 390 -1.45 12.38 8.89
C ARG A 390 -1.91 11.39 7.83
N ARG A 391 -1.00 10.80 7.05
CA ARG A 391 -1.34 9.76 6.06
C ARG A 391 -1.88 8.49 6.68
N PHE A 392 -1.34 8.01 7.81
CA PHE A 392 -1.93 6.89 8.54
C PHE A 392 -3.37 7.18 9.00
N LYS A 393 -3.62 8.41 9.46
CA LYS A 393 -4.98 8.81 9.84
C LYS A 393 -5.90 8.90 8.63
N GLU A 394 -5.45 9.50 7.55
CA GLU A 394 -6.25 9.69 6.34
C GLU A 394 -6.55 8.37 5.63
N MET A 395 -5.53 7.54 5.37
CA MET A 395 -5.66 6.34 4.54
C MET A 395 -6.12 5.09 5.30
N LEU A 396 -5.85 5.01 6.61
CA LEU A 396 -6.17 3.82 7.40
C LEU A 396 -7.14 4.09 8.56
N ASP A 397 -7.57 5.33 8.76
CA ASP A 397 -8.29 5.80 9.95
C ASP A 397 -7.58 5.44 11.27
N CYS A 398 -6.25 5.27 11.22
CA CYS A 398 -5.44 4.83 12.34
C CYS A 398 -4.80 6.03 13.04
N ASP A 399 -5.19 6.27 14.30
CA ASP A 399 -4.54 7.26 15.16
C ASP A 399 -3.25 6.69 15.76
N VAL A 400 -2.14 6.87 15.05
CA VAL A 400 -0.80 6.46 15.48
C VAL A 400 -0.09 7.62 16.19
N PRO A 401 0.43 7.43 17.43
CA PRO A 401 1.29 8.43 18.09
C PRO A 401 2.65 8.55 17.39
N GLU A 402 3.17 9.77 17.24
CA GLU A 402 4.40 10.07 16.49
C GLU A 402 5.62 9.32 17.04
N GLU A 403 5.70 9.20 18.37
CA GLU A 403 6.77 8.50 19.09
C GLU A 403 6.83 6.99 18.81
N THR A 404 5.77 6.43 18.25
CA THR A 404 5.71 4.99 17.91
C THR A 404 6.09 4.70 16.46
N ILE A 405 6.27 5.74 15.63
CA ILE A 405 6.68 5.61 14.24
C ILE A 405 8.18 5.34 14.20
N ASP A 406 8.53 4.14 13.75
CA ASP A 406 9.90 3.65 13.65
C ASP A 406 10.53 4.10 12.33
N THR A 407 11.43 5.08 12.43
CA THR A 407 12.27 5.59 11.34
C THR A 407 13.70 5.04 11.38
N SER A 408 14.07 4.26 12.41
CA SER A 408 15.47 3.92 12.67
C SER A 408 16.01 2.81 11.78
N GLN A 409 15.15 2.05 11.11
CA GLN A 409 15.57 0.91 10.28
C GLN A 409 16.33 1.34 9.02
N GLU A 410 15.97 2.48 8.45
CA GLU A 410 16.54 3.01 7.21
C GLU A 410 17.07 4.43 7.39
N ALA A 411 17.28 4.85 8.65
CA ALA A 411 17.95 6.10 8.93
C ALA A 411 19.31 6.11 8.22
N ALA A 412 19.55 7.13 7.41
CA ALA A 412 20.85 7.36 6.82
C ALA A 412 21.88 7.35 7.94
N ALA A 413 22.95 6.56 7.80
CA ALA A 413 24.13 6.79 8.60
C ALA A 413 24.51 8.25 8.38
N GLU A 414 24.66 9.04 9.44
CA GLU A 414 25.19 10.40 9.33
C GLU A 414 26.45 10.33 8.46
N ASP A 415 26.46 11.06 7.35
CA ASP A 415 27.54 11.04 6.37
C ASP A 415 28.88 11.23 7.09
N SER A 416 29.61 10.13 7.28
CA SER A 416 31.06 10.22 7.37
C SER A 416 31.54 10.62 5.99
N GLU A 417 31.73 11.93 5.81
CA GLU A 417 32.45 12.54 4.70
C GLU A 417 33.85 11.91 4.59
N GLU A 418 33.97 10.73 4.00
CA GLU A 418 35.27 10.16 3.64
C GLU A 418 35.08 9.15 2.51
N CYS A 419 34.88 9.68 1.31
CA CYS A 419 35.26 8.99 0.07
C CYS A 419 35.57 10.04 -1.01
N THR A 420 36.64 10.81 -0.78
CA THR A 420 37.30 11.57 -1.84
C THR A 420 38.59 10.87 -2.28
N ASN A 421 38.68 10.74 -3.60
CA ASN A 421 39.87 10.70 -4.44
C ASN A 421 40.54 9.35 -4.72
N ASN A 422 40.21 8.79 -5.88
CA ASN A 422 41.20 8.15 -6.76
C ASN A 422 41.18 8.82 -8.15
N GLY A 423 42.07 9.80 -8.31
CA GLY A 423 42.93 10.07 -9.48
C GLY A 423 42.35 10.24 -10.88
N ALA A 424 42.25 11.50 -11.32
CA ALA A 424 42.71 11.96 -12.65
C ALA A 424 43.04 13.48 -12.59
N PRO A 425 44.05 13.98 -13.34
CA PRO A 425 44.76 15.22 -13.00
C PRO A 425 44.07 16.53 -13.43
N GLU A 426 44.14 17.51 -12.53
CA GLU A 426 43.58 18.88 -12.66
C GLU A 426 44.36 19.78 -13.63
N ILE A 427 43.64 20.69 -14.31
CA ILE A 427 44.14 21.99 -14.77
C ILE A 427 43.26 23.06 -14.10
N PRO A 428 43.83 24.12 -13.49
CA PRO A 428 43.13 24.91 -12.47
C PRO A 428 42.51 26.19 -13.04
N THR A 429 41.30 26.53 -12.59
CA THR A 429 40.82 27.92 -12.62
C THR A 429 39.93 28.24 -11.42
N GLU A 430 40.56 29.03 -10.53
CA GLU A 430 40.09 29.99 -9.54
C GLU A 430 38.70 29.90 -8.91
N ALA A 431 38.76 29.91 -7.57
CA ALA A 431 37.67 30.01 -6.63
C ALA A 431 37.00 31.39 -6.64
N SER A 432 35.68 31.40 -6.45
CA SER A 432 35.00 32.50 -5.75
C SER A 432 34.11 31.94 -4.63
N LYS A 433 34.34 32.45 -3.43
CA LYS A 433 33.56 32.20 -2.22
C LYS A 433 32.43 33.21 -2.14
N SER A 434 31.21 32.78 -1.82
CA SER A 434 30.26 33.41 -0.88
C SER A 434 28.84 32.83 -1.08
N PRO A 435 27.87 33.13 -0.21
CA PRO A 435 27.80 32.76 1.19
C PRO A 435 26.56 31.89 1.46
N LYS A 436 26.53 31.26 2.64
CA LYS A 436 25.36 30.57 3.19
C LYS A 436 24.14 31.52 3.19
N SER A 437 23.16 31.22 2.34
CA SER A 437 21.89 31.92 2.29
C SER A 437 20.83 31.03 2.94
N LEU A 438 20.62 31.23 4.24
CA LEU A 438 19.31 30.94 4.86
C LEU A 438 18.25 31.73 4.10
N ARG A 439 17.25 31.06 3.52
CA ARG A 439 15.97 31.70 3.20
C ARG A 439 14.76 30.82 3.53
N PRO A 440 13.65 31.44 3.96
CA PRO A 440 12.55 30.78 4.65
C PRO A 440 11.28 30.63 3.79
N TYR A 441 10.50 29.60 4.12
CA TYR A 441 9.03 29.42 4.06
C TYR A 441 8.15 30.02 2.94
N ILE A 442 7.00 29.34 2.75
CA ILE A 442 5.71 29.80 2.17
C ILE A 442 5.55 29.52 0.67
N GLY A 443 5.13 28.29 0.35
CA GLY A 443 4.81 27.84 -1.02
C GLY A 443 3.40 27.27 -1.21
N VAL A 444 2.39 27.73 -0.46
CA VAL A 444 0.96 27.39 -0.74
C VAL A 444 0.03 28.62 -0.65
N GLY A 445 0.51 29.79 -0.18
CA GLY A 445 -0.34 30.98 0.01
C GLY A 445 -0.39 32.01 -1.13
N ILE A 446 0.52 31.95 -2.12
CA ILE A 446 0.71 33.06 -3.09
C ILE A 446 0.10 32.75 -4.47
N ALA A 447 -0.06 31.49 -4.85
CA ALA A 447 -0.69 31.11 -6.13
C ALA A 447 -2.19 31.48 -6.19
N ALA A 448 -2.90 31.43 -5.06
CA ALA A 448 -4.31 31.82 -4.99
C ALA A 448 -4.53 33.34 -5.09
N GLY A 449 -3.58 34.16 -4.62
CA GLY A 449 -3.69 35.62 -4.62
C GLY A 449 -3.51 36.25 -6.01
N VAL A 450 -2.57 35.72 -6.81
CA VAL A 450 -2.29 36.26 -8.16
C VAL A 450 -3.38 35.87 -9.15
N ALA A 451 -3.96 34.68 -9.03
CA ALA A 451 -5.08 34.23 -9.86
C ALA A 451 -6.38 35.03 -9.58
N LEU A 452 -6.62 35.44 -8.33
CA LEU A 452 -7.78 36.26 -7.96
C LEU A 452 -7.65 37.73 -8.42
N LEU A 453 -6.42 38.29 -8.41
CA LEU A 453 -6.20 39.64 -8.93
C LEU A 453 -6.28 39.70 -10.47
N ALA A 454 -5.80 38.67 -11.17
CA ALA A 454 -5.91 38.60 -12.63
C ALA A 454 -7.36 38.45 -13.11
N THR A 455 -8.17 37.66 -12.42
CA THR A 455 -9.60 37.47 -12.75
C THR A 455 -10.44 38.72 -12.41
N ALA A 456 -10.16 39.41 -11.30
CA ALA A 456 -10.81 40.67 -10.96
C ALA A 456 -10.48 41.81 -11.96
N LEU A 457 -9.23 41.90 -12.43
CA LEU A 457 -8.82 42.87 -13.44
C LEU A 457 -9.40 42.57 -14.83
N SER A 458 -9.52 41.29 -15.22
CA SER A 458 -10.16 40.90 -16.48
C SER A 458 -11.66 41.17 -16.50
N LEU A 459 -12.36 41.02 -15.37
CA LEU A 459 -13.79 41.37 -15.27
C LEU A 459 -14.02 42.88 -15.30
N LEU A 460 -13.17 43.67 -14.62
CA LEU A 460 -13.24 45.13 -14.67
C LEU A 460 -12.90 45.69 -16.07
N TYR A 461 -12.03 45.02 -16.83
CA TYR A 461 -11.69 45.44 -18.19
C TYR A 461 -12.83 45.19 -19.18
N LEU A 462 -13.60 44.11 -18.99
CA LEU A 462 -14.75 43.77 -19.86
C LEU A 462 -15.96 44.69 -19.65
N ASP A 463 -16.18 45.19 -18.42
CA ASP A 463 -17.28 46.12 -18.10
C ASP A 463 -17.03 47.57 -18.58
N ILE A 464 -15.79 47.93 -18.92
CA ILE A 464 -15.45 49.27 -19.43
C ILE A 464 -15.54 49.34 -20.97
N THR A 465 -15.69 48.19 -21.65
CA THR A 465 -15.70 48.08 -23.13
C THR A 465 -17.03 47.64 -23.75
N ASN A 466 -18.15 47.71 -23.00
CA ASN A 466 -19.51 47.57 -23.56
C ASN A 466 -20.37 48.80 -23.29
#